data_AF-A0A443RYA9-F1
#
_entry.id   AF-A0A443RYA9-F1
#
_cell.length_a   1.000
_cell.length_b   1.000
_cell.length_c   1.000
_cell.angle_alpha   90.00
_cell.angle_beta   90.00
_cell.angle_gamma   90.00
#
_symmetry.space_group_name_H-M   'P 1'
#
loop_
_entity.id
_entity.type
_entity.pdbx_description
1 polymer ?
#
loop_
_entity_poly.entity_id
_entity_poly.type
_entity_poly.pdbx_seq_one_letter_code
_entity_poly.pdbx_strand_id
1 'polypeptide(L)'
;CNRVDCRTLLKIKFHIKIKLIKVGMIFLLKHGISENHWSHEKTEDTKNKCVVTEDISNKVNVVPNIVHYILYRRNYITFIHFVSIRSVQRNQKPEKIYIHCDCDELTGEYWNRLNKSQIVVIRTKEPKVIFGNVLFSVFHSSDIGRMNILMKYGGIYLDTDVFLVNKLNIFFKYEMTLGWPEGDNLGTQVLIATKNARFLKLWLQSYKTYNGSLWYYNAGEYPTKFILEPHPDLVHRIKEELGVKCCDM
;
A
#
# COMPACT_ATOMS: atom_id res chain seq x y z
N CYS A 1 32.88 1.60 -10.77
CA CYS A 1 33.02 3.04 -10.48
C CYS A 1 32.10 3.82 -11.41
N ASN A 2 31.32 4.74 -10.86
CA ASN A 2 30.30 5.61 -11.47
C ASN A 2 28.93 4.98 -11.76
N ARG A 3 28.04 5.08 -10.76
CA ARG A 3 26.57 4.99 -10.90
C ARG A 3 26.08 6.20 -11.69
N VAL A 4 25.30 5.96 -12.73
CA VAL A 4 24.50 7.00 -13.37
C VAL A 4 23.29 7.28 -12.47
N ASP A 5 23.16 8.53 -12.08
CA ASP A 5 22.04 9.09 -11.32
C ASP A 5 20.77 9.12 -12.19
N CYS A 6 19.75 8.35 -11.82
CA CYS A 6 18.46 8.29 -12.53
C CYS A 6 17.59 9.55 -12.38
N ARG A 7 18.09 10.65 -11.80
CA ARG A 7 17.28 11.85 -11.48
C ARG A 7 17.25 12.95 -12.55
N THR A 8 17.85 12.78 -13.74
CA THR A 8 17.98 13.89 -14.73
C THR A 8 17.21 13.75 -16.06
N LEU A 9 16.54 12.63 -16.36
CA LEU A 9 15.84 12.46 -17.65
C LEU A 9 14.34 12.80 -17.63
N LEU A 10 14.01 14.01 -17.19
CA LEU A 10 12.70 14.63 -17.45
C LEU A 10 12.87 16.05 -17.97
N LYS A 11 13.57 16.17 -19.11
CA LYS A 11 13.39 17.27 -20.06
C LYS A 11 12.91 16.71 -21.39
N ILE A 12 11.63 16.95 -21.67
CA ILE A 12 11.05 17.14 -23.00
C ILE A 12 11.25 15.97 -23.99
N LYS A 13 10.22 15.12 -24.11
CA LYS A 13 9.61 14.84 -25.43
C LYS A 13 8.23 14.22 -25.27
N PHE A 14 7.22 15.05 -25.48
CA PHE A 14 5.90 14.62 -25.92
C PHE A 14 6.05 13.87 -27.25
N HIS A 15 5.69 12.59 -27.28
CA HIS A 15 5.13 12.00 -28.50
C HIS A 15 4.21 10.83 -28.14
N ILE A 16 2.92 11.09 -28.30
CA ILE A 16 1.86 10.10 -28.37
C ILE A 16 2.19 9.15 -29.54
N LYS A 17 2.32 7.86 -29.25
CA LYS A 17 2.07 6.80 -30.24
C LYS A 17 1.16 5.76 -29.61
N ILE A 18 -0.13 5.94 -29.84
CA ILE A 18 -1.13 4.88 -29.75
C ILE A 18 -0.73 3.81 -30.78
N LYS A 19 -0.39 2.61 -30.31
CA LYS A 19 -0.41 1.40 -31.14
C LYS A 19 -1.49 0.48 -30.59
N LEU A 20 -2.58 0.42 -31.33
CA LEU A 20 -3.57 -0.65 -31.25
C LEU A 20 -2.85 -1.99 -31.42
N ILE A 21 -2.94 -2.87 -30.43
CA ILE A 21 -2.63 -4.29 -30.60
C ILE A 21 -3.97 -5.02 -30.67
N LYS A 22 -4.35 -5.37 -31.92
CA LYS A 22 -5.26 -6.48 -32.20
C LYS A 22 -4.45 -7.77 -32.12
N VAL A 23 -4.68 -8.60 -31.12
CA VAL A 23 -4.45 -10.06 -31.12
C VAL A 23 -5.46 -10.60 -30.11
N GLY A 24 -6.47 -11.39 -30.46
CA GLY A 24 -6.38 -12.66 -31.17
C GLY A 24 -6.77 -13.73 -30.16
N MET A 25 -8.07 -14.02 -30.12
CA MET A 25 -8.71 -15.01 -29.25
C MET A 25 -8.20 -16.41 -29.63
N ILE A 26 -7.47 -17.09 -28.73
CA ILE A 26 -7.15 -18.51 -28.88
C ILE A 26 -7.53 -19.22 -27.57
N PHE A 27 -8.58 -20.01 -27.70
CA PHE A 27 -9.03 -21.05 -26.78
C PHE A 27 -8.05 -22.21 -26.87
N LEU A 28 -7.52 -22.70 -25.75
CA LEU A 28 -6.88 -24.01 -25.69
C LEU A 28 -7.64 -24.88 -24.68
N LEU A 29 -8.58 -25.65 -25.21
CA LEU A 29 -9.05 -26.90 -24.63
C LEU A 29 -7.98 -27.96 -24.88
N LYS A 30 -7.48 -28.60 -23.82
CA LYS A 30 -6.99 -29.99 -23.88
C LYS A 30 -7.63 -30.78 -22.76
N HIS A 31 -8.44 -31.76 -23.17
CA HIS A 31 -8.93 -32.86 -22.36
C HIS A 31 -7.79 -33.84 -22.08
N GLY A 32 -7.84 -34.49 -20.92
CA GLY A 32 -7.01 -35.63 -20.55
C GLY A 32 -7.56 -36.27 -19.28
N ILE A 33 -8.42 -37.27 -19.47
CA ILE A 33 -9.06 -38.10 -18.45
C ILE A 33 -8.02 -39.01 -17.80
N SER A 34 -8.05 -39.15 -16.48
CA SER A 34 -7.79 -40.44 -15.83
C SER A 34 -8.68 -40.57 -14.60
N GLU A 35 -9.69 -41.42 -14.71
CA GLU A 35 -10.46 -41.94 -13.60
C GLU A 35 -9.59 -42.89 -12.78
N ASN A 36 -9.52 -42.69 -11.47
CA ASN A 36 -9.12 -43.74 -10.55
C ASN A 36 -10.28 -44.00 -9.60
N HIS A 37 -10.93 -45.14 -9.84
CA HIS A 37 -11.82 -45.83 -8.93
C HIS A 37 -11.12 -46.03 -7.58
N TRP A 38 -11.77 -45.59 -6.50
CA TRP A 38 -11.46 -46.04 -5.15
C TRP A 38 -12.65 -46.86 -4.65
N SER A 39 -12.46 -48.17 -4.61
CA SER A 39 -13.35 -49.12 -3.98
C SER A 39 -13.32 -48.95 -2.46
N HIS A 40 -14.51 -48.91 -1.85
CA HIS A 40 -14.68 -49.00 -0.42
C HIS A 40 -14.21 -50.36 0.09
N GLU A 41 -13.22 -50.36 0.98
CA GLU A 41 -12.94 -51.50 1.84
C GLU A 41 -12.98 -51.01 3.30
N LYS A 42 -13.98 -51.51 4.04
CA LYS A 42 -14.12 -51.29 5.48
C LYS A 42 -13.09 -52.15 6.19
N THR A 43 -12.19 -51.52 6.94
CA THR A 43 -11.48 -52.17 8.04
C THR A 43 -11.56 -51.27 9.26
N GLU A 44 -12.26 -51.76 10.29
CA GLU A 44 -12.23 -51.21 11.65
C GLU A 44 -10.85 -51.52 12.23
N ASP A 45 -10.13 -50.48 12.66
CA ASP A 45 -9.05 -50.68 13.60
C ASP A 45 -8.92 -49.47 14.54
N THR A 46 -9.25 -49.75 15.79
CA THR A 46 -9.29 -48.81 16.92
C THR A 46 -7.86 -48.58 17.41
N LYS A 47 -7.26 -47.46 17.01
CA LYS A 47 -6.03 -46.95 17.65
C LYS A 47 -6.17 -45.48 17.99
N ASN A 48 -6.25 -45.23 19.30
CA ASN A 48 -6.11 -43.92 19.94
C ASN A 48 -4.89 -43.19 19.36
N LYS A 49 -5.16 -42.28 18.42
CA LYS A 49 -4.22 -41.26 18.00
C LYS A 49 -4.64 -40.00 18.74
N CYS A 50 -3.86 -39.61 19.74
CA CYS A 50 -3.90 -38.24 20.25
C CYS A 50 -3.61 -37.33 19.07
N VAL A 51 -4.66 -36.85 18.42
CA VAL A 51 -4.60 -35.78 17.46
C VAL A 51 -4.27 -34.56 18.29
N VAL A 52 -2.99 -34.19 18.32
CA VAL A 52 -2.60 -32.81 18.57
C VAL A 52 -3.31 -32.05 17.46
N THR A 53 -4.46 -31.47 17.78
CA THR A 53 -5.04 -30.43 16.96
C THR A 53 -4.01 -29.32 17.02
N GLU A 54 -3.19 -29.21 15.99
CA GLU A 54 -2.62 -27.92 15.65
C GLU A 54 -3.82 -26.99 15.62
N ASP A 55 -3.92 -26.12 16.63
CA ASP A 55 -4.79 -24.97 16.58
C ASP A 55 -4.44 -24.28 15.27
N ILE A 56 -5.28 -24.49 14.26
CA ILE A 56 -5.30 -23.68 13.06
C ILE A 56 -5.62 -22.31 13.62
N SER A 57 -4.56 -21.54 13.92
CA SER A 57 -4.68 -20.15 14.24
C SER A 57 -5.29 -19.56 12.99
N ASN A 58 -6.61 -19.47 12.96
CA ASN A 58 -7.36 -18.59 12.10
C ASN A 58 -6.83 -17.21 12.47
N LYS A 59 -5.70 -16.81 11.87
CA LYS A 59 -5.11 -15.51 12.10
C LYS A 59 -6.18 -14.52 11.68
N VAL A 60 -6.87 -14.00 12.68
CA VAL A 60 -7.96 -13.05 12.51
C VAL A 60 -7.39 -11.90 11.70
N ASN A 61 -8.06 -11.55 10.60
CA ASN A 61 -7.71 -10.36 9.85
C ASN A 61 -7.90 -9.15 10.76
N VAL A 62 -6.79 -8.52 11.17
CA VAL A 62 -6.78 -7.38 12.10
C VAL A 62 -6.81 -6.04 11.38
N VAL A 63 -6.46 -6.01 10.08
CA VAL A 63 -6.49 -4.81 9.26
C VAL A 63 -7.84 -4.65 8.56
N PRO A 64 -8.52 -3.50 8.69
CA PRO A 64 -9.78 -3.25 7.98
C PRO A 64 -9.56 -3.06 6.47
N ASN A 65 -10.49 -3.54 5.64
CA ASN A 65 -10.44 -3.39 4.18
C ASN A 65 -10.92 -2.00 3.71
N ILE A 66 -10.26 -0.97 4.19
CA ILE A 66 -10.49 0.44 3.82
C ILE A 66 -9.20 1.01 3.24
N VAL A 67 -9.33 1.90 2.25
CA VAL A 67 -8.19 2.50 1.55
C VAL A 67 -8.18 4.00 1.76
N HIS A 68 -7.00 4.58 1.96
CA HIS A 68 -6.79 5.99 2.22
C HIS A 68 -5.85 6.59 1.17
N TYR A 69 -6.25 7.73 0.62
CA TYR A 69 -5.42 8.62 -0.20
C TYR A 69 -5.34 10.00 0.45
N ILE A 70 -4.24 10.72 0.22
CA ILE A 70 -4.07 12.12 0.61
C ILE A 70 -3.92 12.99 -0.63
N LEU A 71 -4.67 14.08 -0.68
CA LEU A 71 -4.64 15.06 -1.76
C LEU A 71 -4.68 16.48 -1.18
N TYR A 72 -3.58 16.92 -0.58
CA TYR A 72 -3.44 18.29 -0.07
C TYR A 72 -3.10 19.29 -1.17
N ARG A 73 -3.53 20.54 -0.99
CA ARG A 73 -3.31 21.69 -1.88
C ARG A 73 -3.85 21.49 -3.29
N ARG A 74 -4.77 20.53 -3.48
CA ARG A 74 -5.38 20.20 -4.76
C ARG A 74 -6.79 19.65 -4.53
N ASN A 75 -7.74 20.18 -5.29
CA ASN A 75 -9.15 19.77 -5.23
C ASN A 75 -9.64 19.15 -6.55
N TYR A 76 -8.74 18.64 -7.40
CA TYR A 76 -9.09 17.99 -8.66
C TYR A 76 -8.37 16.66 -8.87
N ILE A 77 -9.06 15.72 -9.51
CA ILE A 77 -8.53 14.39 -9.84
C ILE A 77 -7.87 14.44 -11.22
N THR A 78 -6.58 14.10 -11.25
CA THR A 78 -5.80 13.97 -12.50
C THR A 78 -6.03 12.58 -13.11
N PHE A 79 -5.55 12.38 -14.34
CA PHE A 79 -5.54 11.07 -14.98
C PHE A 79 -4.80 10.02 -14.13
N ILE A 80 -3.66 10.38 -13.53
CA ILE A 80 -2.85 9.48 -12.72
C ILE A 80 -3.62 9.05 -11.46
N HIS A 81 -4.24 10.00 -10.74
CA HIS A 81 -5.05 9.65 -9.56
C HIS A 81 -6.23 8.76 -9.97
N PHE A 82 -6.87 9.04 -11.11
CA PHE A 82 -7.97 8.23 -11.61
C PHE A 82 -7.55 6.79 -11.87
N VAL A 83 -6.42 6.57 -12.55
CA VAL A 83 -5.88 5.24 -12.82
C VAL A 83 -5.55 4.52 -11.51
N SER A 84 -4.93 5.21 -10.56
CA SER A 84 -4.66 4.68 -9.21
C SER A 84 -5.94 4.26 -8.49
N ILE A 85 -6.91 5.16 -8.31
CA ILE A 85 -8.17 4.89 -7.61
C ILE A 85 -8.95 3.78 -8.31
N ARG A 86 -8.97 3.76 -9.65
CA ARG A 86 -9.67 2.74 -10.43
C ARG A 86 -9.03 1.36 -10.25
N SER A 87 -7.70 1.28 -10.14
CA SER A 87 -7.00 0.03 -9.85
C SER A 87 -7.43 -0.55 -8.50
N VAL A 88 -7.58 0.29 -7.47
CA VAL A 88 -8.07 -0.10 -6.15
C VAL A 88 -9.52 -0.60 -6.21
N GLN A 89 -10.41 0.15 -6.86
CA GLN A 89 -11.81 -0.26 -7.04
C GLN A 89 -11.93 -1.62 -7.73
N ARG A 90 -11.08 -1.88 -8.72
CA ARG A 90 -11.10 -3.13 -9.51
C ARG A 90 -10.51 -4.30 -8.72
N ASN A 91 -9.33 -4.10 -8.15
CA ASN A 91 -8.49 -5.18 -7.66
C ASN A 91 -8.69 -5.41 -6.16
N GLN A 92 -8.58 -4.36 -5.34
CA GLN A 92 -8.76 -4.46 -3.89
C GLN A 92 -10.23 -4.66 -3.50
N LYS A 93 -11.15 -3.95 -4.18
CA LYS A 93 -12.58 -3.90 -3.84
C LYS A 93 -12.80 -3.60 -2.35
N PRO A 94 -12.30 -2.46 -1.84
CA PRO A 94 -12.44 -2.11 -0.43
C PRO A 94 -13.89 -1.77 -0.09
N GLU A 95 -14.21 -1.78 1.21
CA GLU A 95 -15.51 -1.32 1.70
C GLU A 95 -15.68 0.18 1.42
N LYS A 96 -14.64 0.96 1.70
CA LYS A 96 -14.56 2.40 1.47
C LYS A 96 -13.18 2.82 0.99
N ILE A 97 -13.17 3.84 0.13
CA ILE A 97 -11.99 4.60 -0.28
C ILE A 97 -12.16 6.01 0.29
N TYR A 98 -11.32 6.36 1.25
CA TYR A 98 -11.28 7.69 1.85
C TYR A 98 -10.24 8.54 1.11
N ILE A 99 -10.69 9.69 0.59
CA ILE A 99 -9.79 10.69 0.01
C ILE A 99 -9.72 11.87 0.98
N HIS A 100 -8.57 12.02 1.62
CA HIS A 100 -8.29 13.08 2.57
C HIS A 100 -7.73 14.30 1.82
N CYS A 101 -8.48 15.40 1.77
CA CYS A 101 -8.02 16.66 1.16
C CYS A 101 -8.26 17.85 2.09
N ASP A 102 -7.58 18.96 1.86
CA ASP A 102 -7.84 20.26 2.47
C ASP A 102 -9.01 21.01 1.78
N CYS A 103 -9.98 20.25 1.26
CA CYS A 103 -11.08 20.71 0.42
C CYS A 103 -12.42 20.11 0.91
N ASP A 104 -13.53 20.74 0.52
CA ASP A 104 -14.88 20.19 0.76
C ASP A 104 -15.31 19.24 -0.36
N GLU A 105 -14.91 19.55 -1.60
CA GLU A 105 -15.30 18.78 -2.79
C GLU A 105 -14.12 18.57 -3.74
N LEU A 106 -14.14 17.43 -4.42
CA LEU A 106 -13.23 17.12 -5.52
C LEU A 106 -13.89 17.41 -6.86
N THR A 107 -13.08 17.80 -7.83
CA THR A 107 -13.54 18.27 -9.15
C THR A 107 -12.71 17.67 -10.29
N GLY A 108 -13.06 18.05 -11.52
CA GLY A 108 -12.34 17.67 -12.74
C GLY A 108 -12.98 16.52 -13.50
N GLU A 109 -12.64 16.42 -14.78
CA GLU A 109 -13.19 15.44 -15.71
C GLU A 109 -13.06 14.00 -15.19
N TYR A 110 -11.90 13.65 -14.65
CA TYR A 110 -11.64 12.31 -14.16
C TYR A 110 -12.36 12.01 -12.83
N TRP A 111 -12.62 13.01 -12.00
CA TRP A 111 -13.49 12.84 -10.83
C TRP A 111 -14.91 12.47 -11.27
N ASN A 112 -15.42 13.09 -12.33
CA ASN A 112 -16.74 12.79 -12.87
C ASN A 112 -16.84 11.35 -13.38
N ARG A 113 -15.73 10.80 -13.92
CA ARG A 113 -15.63 9.43 -14.44
C ARG A 113 -15.47 8.34 -13.36
N LEU A 114 -15.16 8.69 -12.11
CA LEU A 114 -15.05 7.70 -11.03
C LEU A 114 -16.43 7.24 -10.56
N ASN A 115 -16.54 5.94 -10.26
CA ASN A 115 -17.67 5.42 -9.50
C ASN A 115 -17.55 5.91 -8.04
N LYS A 116 -18.51 6.70 -7.57
CA LYS A 116 -18.46 7.35 -6.26
C LYS A 116 -19.09 6.54 -5.14
N SER A 117 -19.73 5.39 -5.42
CA SER A 117 -20.47 4.62 -4.39
C SER A 117 -19.62 4.14 -3.21
N GLN A 118 -18.32 3.94 -3.45
CA GLN A 118 -17.34 3.50 -2.45
C GLN A 118 -16.45 4.64 -1.94
N ILE A 119 -16.53 5.84 -2.52
CA ILE A 119 -15.60 6.94 -2.25
C ILE A 119 -16.23 7.91 -1.25
N VAL A 120 -15.45 8.29 -0.23
CA VAL A 120 -15.82 9.31 0.75
C VAL A 120 -14.72 10.36 0.80
N VAL A 121 -15.08 11.62 0.55
CA VAL A 121 -14.15 12.75 0.68
C VAL A 121 -14.16 13.21 2.14
N ILE A 122 -12.99 13.28 2.75
CA ILE A 122 -12.83 13.72 4.14
C ILE A 122 -11.98 14.97 4.17
N ARG A 123 -12.59 16.09 4.58
CA ARG A 123 -11.84 17.32 4.86
C ARG A 123 -10.84 17.06 5.98
N THR A 124 -9.56 17.15 5.64
CA THR A 124 -8.43 16.90 6.52
C THR A 124 -7.47 18.07 6.37
N LYS A 125 -7.26 18.84 7.45
CA LYS A 125 -6.33 19.97 7.43
C LYS A 125 -4.91 19.45 7.21
N GLU A 126 -4.21 20.02 6.22
CA GLU A 126 -2.79 19.73 6.00
C GLU A 126 -1.98 20.08 7.27
N PRO A 127 -1.20 19.14 7.83
CA PRO A 127 -0.28 19.43 8.92
C PRO A 127 0.74 20.49 8.47
N LYS A 128 0.90 21.57 9.24
CA LYS A 128 1.91 22.61 8.98
C LYS A 128 3.02 22.66 10.01
N VAL A 129 2.79 22.03 11.17
CA VAL A 129 3.73 21.99 12.29
C VAL A 129 3.69 20.59 12.91
N ILE A 130 4.84 20.09 13.32
CA ILE A 130 4.99 18.84 14.08
C ILE A 130 6.06 19.01 15.16
N PHE A 131 5.71 18.76 16.43
CA PHE A 131 6.59 18.97 17.60
C PHE A 131 7.33 20.33 17.61
N GLY A 132 6.64 21.41 17.25
CA GLY A 132 7.21 22.77 17.18
C GLY A 132 7.99 23.07 15.89
N ASN A 133 8.22 22.09 15.02
CA ASN A 133 8.90 22.28 13.74
C ASN A 133 7.92 22.61 12.61
N VAL A 134 8.23 23.61 11.79
CA VAL A 134 7.43 23.96 10.61
C VAL A 134 7.69 22.99 9.46
N LEU A 135 6.63 22.49 8.84
CA LEU A 135 6.67 21.63 7.66
C LEU A 135 6.67 22.48 6.39
N PHE A 136 7.81 22.58 5.72
CA PHE A 136 7.98 23.44 4.53
C PHE A 136 7.39 22.86 3.25
N SER A 137 7.16 21.54 3.22
CA SER A 137 6.82 20.80 2.01
C SER A 137 5.51 20.03 2.20
N VAL A 138 4.65 20.05 1.17
CA VAL A 138 3.40 19.25 1.17
C VAL A 138 3.68 17.76 1.33
N PHE A 139 4.84 17.30 0.87
CA PHE A 139 5.26 15.91 0.96
C PHE A 139 5.54 15.52 2.41
N HIS A 140 6.26 16.36 3.16
CA HIS A 140 6.45 16.17 4.60
C HIS A 140 5.11 16.26 5.36
N SER A 141 4.20 17.15 4.95
CA SER A 141 2.85 17.20 5.51
C SER A 141 2.07 15.91 5.26
N SER A 142 2.21 15.32 4.07
CA SER A 142 1.59 14.04 3.71
C SER A 142 2.16 12.86 4.51
N ASP A 143 3.47 12.86 4.83
CA ASP A 143 4.06 11.85 5.72
C ASP A 143 3.40 11.84 7.10
N ILE A 144 3.17 13.04 7.67
CA ILE A 144 2.45 13.17 8.94
C ILE A 144 0.97 12.77 8.78
N GLY A 145 0.35 13.20 7.67
CA GLY A 145 -1.03 12.88 7.36
C GLY A 145 -1.28 11.37 7.30
N ARG A 146 -0.44 10.61 6.58
CA ARG A 146 -0.62 9.16 6.41
C ARG A 146 -0.48 8.41 7.72
N MET A 147 0.47 8.80 8.57
CA MET A 147 0.62 8.20 9.90
C MET A 147 -0.60 8.49 10.78
N ASN A 148 -1.05 9.74 10.85
CA ASN A 148 -2.24 10.11 11.64
C ASN A 148 -3.51 9.42 11.15
N ILE A 149 -3.69 9.28 9.83
CA ILE A 149 -4.82 8.57 9.23
C ILE A 149 -4.78 7.09 9.61
N LEU A 150 -3.64 6.42 9.44
CA LEU A 150 -3.51 5.02 9.82
C LEU A 150 -3.69 4.82 11.33
N MET A 151 -3.19 5.72 12.18
CA MET A 151 -3.43 5.66 13.62
C MET A 151 -4.91 5.85 14.00
N LYS A 152 -5.70 6.56 13.18
CA LYS A 152 -7.13 6.80 13.41
C LYS A 152 -8.00 5.65 12.90
N TYR A 153 -7.72 5.15 11.70
CA TYR A 153 -8.60 4.23 10.97
C TYR A 153 -8.02 2.82 10.81
N GLY A 154 -6.70 2.68 10.83
CA GLY A 154 -6.01 1.52 10.26
C GLY A 154 -6.20 1.46 8.75
N GLY A 155 -6.10 0.26 8.19
CA GLY A 155 -6.39 -0.01 6.79
C GLY A 155 -5.16 0.09 5.90
N ILE A 156 -5.38 0.51 4.66
CA ILE A 156 -4.36 0.60 3.61
C ILE A 156 -4.20 2.08 3.23
N TYR A 157 -3.00 2.61 3.35
CA TYR A 157 -2.64 3.89 2.75
C TYR A 157 -1.89 3.63 1.43
N LEU A 158 -2.23 4.42 0.40
CA LEU A 158 -1.56 4.44 -0.89
C LEU A 158 -1.23 5.88 -1.31
N ASP A 159 -0.03 6.09 -1.84
CA ASP A 159 0.26 7.32 -2.59
C ASP A 159 -0.63 7.37 -3.85
N THR A 160 -0.99 8.59 -4.27
CA THR A 160 -1.98 8.82 -5.35
C THR A 160 -1.52 8.40 -6.74
N ASP A 161 -0.27 8.03 -6.89
CA ASP A 161 0.38 7.52 -8.10
C ASP A 161 0.71 6.01 -8.02
N VAL A 162 0.26 5.32 -6.97
CA VAL A 162 0.38 3.86 -6.87
C VAL A 162 -0.69 3.17 -7.70
N PHE A 163 -0.29 2.31 -8.64
CA PHE A 163 -1.19 1.43 -9.37
C PHE A 163 -1.21 0.04 -8.73
N LEU A 164 -2.34 -0.33 -8.14
CA LEU A 164 -2.48 -1.59 -7.44
C LEU A 164 -2.86 -2.71 -8.42
N VAL A 165 -1.98 -3.70 -8.59
CA VAL A 165 -2.21 -4.84 -9.50
C VAL A 165 -2.87 -6.04 -8.84
N ASN A 166 -2.63 -6.26 -7.53
CA ASN A 166 -3.09 -7.43 -6.78
C ASN A 166 -3.76 -7.02 -5.46
N LYS A 167 -4.58 -7.91 -4.89
CA LYS A 167 -5.18 -7.71 -3.57
C LYS A 167 -4.13 -7.78 -2.47
N LEU A 168 -4.28 -6.92 -1.45
CA LEU A 168 -3.37 -6.83 -0.31
C LEU A 168 -3.84 -7.64 0.92
N ASN A 169 -4.96 -8.38 0.79
CA ASN A 169 -5.59 -9.10 1.90
C ASN A 169 -4.67 -10.12 2.59
N ILE A 170 -3.67 -10.65 1.88
CA ILE A 170 -2.68 -11.59 2.45
C ILE A 170 -1.90 -10.98 3.62
N PHE A 171 -1.87 -9.64 3.72
CA PHE A 171 -1.18 -8.89 4.74
C PHE A 171 -2.06 -8.50 5.94
N PHE A 172 -3.37 -8.78 5.91
CA PHE A 172 -4.30 -8.32 6.95
C PHE A 172 -4.13 -9.03 8.30
N LYS A 173 -3.33 -10.09 8.35
CA LYS A 173 -2.95 -10.81 9.55
C LYS A 173 -1.79 -10.18 10.32
N TYR A 174 -1.15 -9.15 9.78
CA TYR A 174 0.00 -8.48 10.39
C TYR A 174 -0.40 -7.15 11.00
N GLU A 175 0.25 -6.80 12.10
CA GLU A 175 0.05 -5.53 12.80
C GLU A 175 0.34 -4.32 11.88
N MET A 176 1.43 -4.42 11.12
CA MET A 176 1.81 -3.46 10.08
C MET A 176 2.64 -4.17 9.01
N THR A 177 2.46 -3.81 7.75
CA THR A 177 3.22 -4.30 6.59
C THR A 177 3.62 -3.11 5.71
N LEU A 178 4.86 -3.11 5.24
CA LEU A 178 5.41 -2.13 4.32
C LEU A 178 6.52 -2.73 3.46
N GLY A 179 6.86 -2.05 2.38
CA GLY A 179 8.03 -2.39 1.57
C GLY A 179 9.31 -1.93 2.27
N TRP A 180 10.33 -2.76 2.35
CA TRP A 180 11.65 -2.39 2.88
C TRP A 180 12.70 -3.31 2.23
N PRO A 181 13.41 -2.86 1.17
CA PRO A 181 14.39 -3.68 0.46
C PRO A 181 15.62 -3.94 1.31
N GLU A 182 16.39 -4.96 0.93
CA GLU A 182 17.66 -5.30 1.57
C GLU A 182 18.71 -4.22 1.30
N GLY A 183 19.37 -3.73 2.36
CA GLY A 183 20.40 -2.68 2.25
C GLY A 183 19.86 -1.29 1.93
N ASP A 184 18.55 -1.04 2.05
CA ASP A 184 17.93 0.25 1.78
C ASP A 184 16.85 0.58 2.83
N ASN A 185 16.15 1.71 2.63
CA ASN A 185 15.19 2.28 3.56
C ASN A 185 13.75 1.85 3.26
N LEU A 186 12.86 2.04 4.23
CA LEU A 186 11.46 1.65 4.11
C LEU A 186 10.71 2.49 3.06
N GLY A 187 9.88 1.83 2.24
CA GLY A 187 8.93 2.46 1.36
C GLY A 187 7.77 3.09 2.14
N THR A 188 7.29 4.23 1.67
CA THR A 188 6.21 5.01 2.31
C THR A 188 4.95 5.08 1.46
N GLN A 189 5.02 4.59 0.23
CA GLN A 189 3.98 4.65 -0.79
C GLN A 189 2.84 3.65 -0.60
N VAL A 190 3.10 2.52 0.08
CA VAL A 190 2.09 1.51 0.41
C VAL A 190 2.28 1.07 1.84
N LEU A 191 1.31 1.38 2.70
CA LEU A 191 1.34 1.04 4.11
C LEU A 191 0.04 0.31 4.47
N ILE A 192 0.16 -0.81 5.16
CA ILE A 192 -0.99 -1.63 5.57
C ILE A 192 -0.87 -1.81 7.07
N ALA A 193 -1.81 -1.28 7.86
CA ALA A 193 -1.64 -1.24 9.30
C ALA A 193 -2.95 -1.38 10.06
N THR A 194 -2.87 -1.97 11.24
CA THR A 194 -3.90 -1.79 12.27
C THR A 194 -3.80 -0.38 12.85
N LYS A 195 -4.90 0.16 13.37
CA LYS A 195 -4.92 1.50 14.00
C LYS A 195 -3.96 1.64 15.19
N ASN A 196 -3.59 0.53 15.81
CA ASN A 196 -2.76 0.48 17.01
C ASN A 196 -1.32 0.03 16.73
N ALA A 197 -0.89 -0.03 15.46
CA ALA A 197 0.46 -0.47 15.12
C ALA A 197 1.53 0.34 15.87
N ARG A 198 2.39 -0.39 16.61
CA ARG A 198 3.43 0.16 17.48
C ARG A 198 4.40 1.03 16.71
N PHE A 199 4.76 0.60 15.50
CA PHE A 199 5.68 1.34 14.64
C PHE A 199 5.15 2.73 14.28
N LEU A 200 3.85 2.91 14.01
CA LEU A 200 3.28 4.23 13.66
C LEU A 200 3.55 5.29 14.75
N LYS A 201 3.43 4.90 16.03
CA LYS A 201 3.70 5.81 17.14
C LYS A 201 5.17 6.18 17.21
N LEU A 202 6.06 5.20 17.11
CA LEU A 202 7.51 5.43 17.14
C LEU A 202 7.98 6.28 15.94
N TRP A 203 7.46 5.96 14.76
CA TRP A 203 7.73 6.69 13.52
C TRP A 203 7.22 8.13 13.60
N LEU A 204 6.01 8.38 14.12
CA LEU A 204 5.56 9.75 14.34
C LEU A 204 6.46 10.48 15.34
N GLN A 205 6.86 9.83 16.44
CA GLN A 205 7.73 10.45 17.45
C GLN A 205 9.14 10.79 16.94
N SER A 206 9.64 10.11 15.90
CA SER A 206 10.95 10.44 15.32
C SER A 206 11.00 11.84 14.70
N TYR A 207 9.85 12.43 14.35
CA TYR A 207 9.77 13.82 13.86
C TYR A 207 10.07 14.87 14.93
N LYS A 208 10.38 14.49 16.19
CA LYS A 208 11.00 15.41 17.16
C LYS A 208 12.37 15.91 16.68
N THR A 209 13.11 15.10 15.93
CA THR A 209 14.40 15.45 15.31
C THR A 209 14.23 15.80 13.82
N TYR A 210 13.12 16.44 13.47
CA TYR A 210 12.77 16.74 12.09
C TYR A 210 13.83 17.60 11.38
N ASN A 211 14.24 17.17 10.19
CA ASN A 211 15.11 17.92 9.29
C ASN A 211 14.35 18.27 8.00
N GLY A 212 13.86 19.51 7.91
CA GLY A 212 13.06 19.97 6.77
C GLY A 212 13.81 20.12 5.46
N SER A 213 15.14 20.10 5.46
CA SER A 213 15.97 20.22 4.25
C SER A 213 16.15 18.90 3.50
N LEU A 214 15.84 17.77 4.14
CA LEU A 214 16.02 16.44 3.56
C LEU A 214 14.66 15.81 3.25
N TRP A 215 14.40 15.64 1.96
CA TRP A 215 13.14 15.11 1.43
C TRP A 215 12.69 13.78 2.06
N TYR A 216 13.61 12.80 2.11
CA TYR A 216 13.27 11.42 2.47
C TYR A 216 13.72 11.03 3.87
N TYR A 217 14.64 11.78 4.45
CA TYR A 217 15.31 11.43 5.70
C TYR A 217 14.32 11.15 6.84
N ASN A 218 13.33 12.01 7.04
CA ASN A 218 12.38 11.89 8.15
C ASN A 218 11.42 10.71 7.98
N ALA A 219 11.02 10.44 6.74
CA ALA A 219 9.99 9.45 6.43
C ALA A 219 10.57 8.06 6.20
N GLY A 220 11.75 7.94 5.59
CA GLY A 220 12.35 6.65 5.24
C GLY A 220 13.62 6.36 6.04
N GLU A 221 14.63 7.22 5.93
CA GLU A 221 15.99 6.89 6.38
C GLU A 221 16.12 6.80 7.90
N TYR A 222 15.67 7.84 8.61
CA TYR A 222 15.72 7.90 10.07
C TYR A 222 14.95 6.74 10.71
N PRO A 223 13.65 6.50 10.40
CA PRO A 223 12.91 5.42 11.04
C PRO A 223 13.44 4.04 10.63
N THR A 224 14.01 3.86 9.43
CA THR A 224 14.72 2.62 9.11
C THR A 224 15.90 2.43 10.05
N LYS A 225 16.82 3.40 10.09
CA LYS A 225 18.10 3.25 10.79
C LYS A 225 17.96 3.18 12.32
N PHE A 226 17.10 4.02 12.89
CA PHE A 226 17.05 4.21 14.34
C PHE A 226 15.88 3.50 15.01
N ILE A 227 14.96 2.90 14.25
CA ILE A 227 13.80 2.17 14.80
C ILE A 227 13.73 0.75 14.25
N LEU A 228 13.66 0.58 12.93
CA LEU A 228 13.42 -0.74 12.34
C LEU A 228 14.66 -1.63 12.27
N GLU A 229 15.85 -1.08 12.04
CA GLU A 229 17.09 -1.88 12.11
C GLU A 229 17.30 -2.51 13.50
N PRO A 230 17.12 -1.76 14.62
CA PRO A 230 17.14 -2.36 15.97
C PRO A 230 15.92 -3.23 16.30
N HIS A 231 14.75 -2.94 15.73
CA HIS A 231 13.48 -3.61 16.05
C HIS A 231 12.70 -4.02 14.79
N PRO A 232 13.22 -4.98 14.00
CA PRO A 232 12.60 -5.37 12.74
C PRO A 232 11.27 -6.10 12.93
N ASP A 233 11.00 -6.61 14.14
CA ASP A 233 9.75 -7.30 14.52
C ASP A 233 8.52 -6.37 14.53
N LEU A 234 8.73 -5.05 14.55
CA LEU A 234 7.66 -4.05 14.55
C LEU A 234 6.86 -4.01 13.24
N VAL A 235 7.38 -4.57 12.15
CA VAL A 235 6.72 -4.60 10.85
C VAL A 235 6.89 -5.95 10.17
N HIS A 236 5.89 -6.36 9.40
CA HIS A 236 6.07 -7.39 8.39
C HIS A 236 6.75 -6.77 7.16
N ARG A 237 8.04 -7.08 7.01
CA ARG A 237 8.90 -6.56 5.95
C ARG A 237 8.65 -7.26 4.61
N ILE A 238 8.36 -6.48 3.57
CA ILE A 238 8.29 -6.95 2.18
C ILE A 238 9.49 -6.43 1.40
N LYS A 239 10.36 -7.33 0.93
CA LYS A 239 11.63 -6.93 0.31
C LYS A 239 11.50 -6.49 -1.15
N GLU A 240 10.56 -7.07 -1.89
CA GLU A 240 10.53 -6.96 -3.35
C GLU A 240 9.24 -6.38 -3.95
N GLU A 241 8.13 -6.43 -3.22
CA GLU A 241 6.84 -5.91 -3.71
C GLU A 241 6.55 -4.52 -3.12
N LEU A 242 5.30 -4.06 -3.18
CA LEU A 242 4.85 -2.78 -2.60
C LEU A 242 5.61 -1.55 -3.14
N GLY A 243 6.14 -1.64 -4.36
CA GLY A 243 6.81 -0.55 -5.06
C GLY A 243 8.25 -0.26 -4.60
N VAL A 244 8.88 -1.18 -3.86
CA VAL A 244 10.27 -0.99 -3.41
C VAL A 244 11.34 -1.66 -4.28
N LYS A 245 10.94 -2.58 -5.16
CA LYS A 245 11.80 -3.08 -6.25
C LYS A 245 11.33 -2.50 -7.56
N CYS A 246 12.25 -1.99 -8.36
CA CYS A 246 11.96 -1.70 -9.76
C CYS A 246 11.62 -3.02 -10.46
N CYS A 247 10.58 -3.05 -11.29
CA CYS A 247 10.45 -4.14 -12.24
C CYS A 247 11.71 -4.14 -13.11
N ASP A 248 12.48 -5.21 -13.09
CA ASP A 248 13.53 -5.42 -14.08
C ASP A 248 12.81 -5.45 -15.45
N MET A 249 12.90 -4.34 -16.20
CA MET A 249 12.40 -4.21 -17.57
C MET A 249 13.51 -4.49 -18.56
#